data_AF-A0AAN7R057-F1
#
_entry.id   AF-A0AAN7R057-F1
#
_cell.length_a   1.000
_cell.length_b   1.000
_cell.length_c   1.000
_cell.angle_alpha   90.00
_cell.angle_beta   90.00
_cell.angle_gamma   90.00
#
_symmetry.space_group_name_H-M   'P 1'
#
loop_
_entity.id
_entity.type
_entity.pdbx_description
1 polymer ?
#
loop_
_entity_poly.entity_id
_entity_poly.type
_entity_poly.pdbx_seq_one_letter_code
_entity_poly.pdbx_strand_id
1 'polypeptide(L)'
;MAFQDFDYLSERRKAERSRKMKRRITAIALTSLALVAVVAAGVIAVVHGGYSPTASPTASSKDDGGSASSKDDGGSASSKDDGGSASSKDDGGSAPSKDDGGSASSKDDGGSAPAAPVKQISHSEKAIKMVCSSTDYPDTCKSTLEKATEGHPAQPKELIKVAIKATGDEVSAALKKTEKFKFESEKEKGAFEDCKKLFSDAIEEINISASSIVGDLNHLSSKSSDLNSWLSAVRSYQETCVDGFPDGKHKTDMKKALKTANELSSNSLAIISQISSFLSTLGVNRHLLSEKPTRALDVDEDGFATWMSSDERRMLKGNPNNKPTPNVTVAKDGSGQFKTINEALKALPAKYTGRYVIYVKAGIYDETVIITKNMENITLFGDGSQKSIITGKKNFVDGVRTFQTASCEYNNTGPGAKLTARVNWAGYKKDFKRADAEKFTVGTFLEPDWIKAANVPVHVGLN
;
A
#
# COMPACT_ATOMS: atom_id res chain seq x y z
N MET A 1 6.85 26.56 14.45
CA MET A 1 8.32 26.31 14.41
C MET A 1 8.60 24.84 14.12
N ALA A 2 8.11 24.29 12.99
CA ALA A 2 8.13 22.84 12.69
C ALA A 2 9.34 22.37 11.85
N PHE A 3 10.30 23.26 11.60
CA PHE A 3 11.42 22.98 10.68
C PHE A 3 12.72 22.50 11.37
N GLN A 4 12.85 22.65 12.69
CA GLN A 4 14.08 22.26 13.42
C GLN A 4 14.26 20.73 13.56
N ASP A 5 13.18 19.95 13.54
CA ASP A 5 13.26 18.48 13.66
C ASP A 5 13.80 17.80 12.38
N PHE A 6 13.67 18.44 11.23
CA PHE A 6 14.19 17.91 9.97
C PHE A 6 15.71 17.99 9.89
N ASP A 7 16.31 19.05 10.45
CA ASP A 7 17.77 19.21 10.47
C ASP A 7 18.42 18.09 11.30
N TYR A 8 17.88 17.79 12.48
CA TYR A 8 18.37 16.70 13.34
C TYR A 8 18.26 15.32 12.68
N LEU A 9 17.14 15.04 11.99
CA LEU A 9 16.95 13.80 11.23
C LEU A 9 17.84 13.73 9.98
N SER A 10 18.20 14.87 9.40
CA SER A 10 19.11 14.96 8.27
C SER A 10 20.56 14.68 8.70
N GLU A 11 21.01 15.25 9.83
CA GLU A 11 22.35 15.05 10.37
C GLU A 11 22.58 13.62 10.83
N ARG A 12 21.59 13.04 11.54
CA ARG A 12 21.65 11.64 11.98
C ARG A 12 21.76 10.68 10.78
N ARG A 13 21.05 10.97 9.69
CA ARG A 13 21.15 10.19 8.44
C ARG A 13 22.49 10.40 7.72
N LYS A 14 23.07 11.62 7.72
CA LYS A 14 24.42 11.87 7.19
C LYS A 14 25.49 11.12 7.99
N ALA A 15 25.39 11.09 9.32
CA ALA A 15 26.29 10.34 10.19
C ALA A 15 26.21 8.82 9.97
N GLU A 16 25.01 8.27 9.81
CA GLU A 16 24.81 6.86 9.46
C GLU A 16 25.36 6.50 8.07
N ARG A 17 25.19 7.37 7.07
CA ARG A 17 25.80 7.20 5.74
C ARG A 17 27.32 7.22 5.81
N SER A 18 27.91 8.15 6.56
CA SER A 18 29.37 8.19 6.76
C SER A 18 29.89 6.92 7.43
N ARG A 19 29.17 6.39 8.45
CA ARG A 19 29.53 5.12 9.11
C ARG A 19 29.40 3.91 8.17
N LYS A 20 28.33 3.83 7.37
CA LYS A 20 28.16 2.76 6.36
C LYS A 20 29.20 2.84 5.26
N MET A 21 29.54 4.05 4.80
CA MET A 21 30.56 4.29 3.78
C MET A 21 31.96 3.92 4.30
N LYS A 22 32.32 4.35 5.52
CA LYS A 22 33.57 3.93 6.18
C LYS A 22 33.68 2.41 6.32
N ARG A 23 32.61 1.73 6.76
CA ARG A 23 32.57 0.26 6.84
C ARG A 23 32.76 -0.42 5.48
N ARG A 24 32.17 0.12 4.41
CA ARG A 24 32.37 -0.38 3.04
C ARG A 24 33.80 -0.17 2.55
N ILE A 25 34.39 1.00 2.78
CA ILE A 25 35.80 1.29 2.42
C ILE A 25 36.75 0.37 3.19
N THR A 26 36.55 0.17 4.49
CA THR A 26 37.37 -0.76 5.28
C THR A 26 37.23 -2.20 4.79
N ALA A 27 36.01 -2.64 4.44
CA ALA A 27 35.80 -3.97 3.87
C ALA A 27 36.51 -4.16 2.52
N ILE A 28 36.44 -3.17 1.62
CA ILE A 28 37.13 -3.20 0.32
C ILE A 28 38.65 -3.19 0.50
N ALA A 29 39.17 -2.39 1.43
CA ALA A 29 40.61 -2.37 1.72
C ALA A 29 41.11 -3.73 2.24
N LEU A 30 40.35 -4.37 3.14
CA LEU A 30 40.70 -5.69 3.67
C LEU A 30 40.64 -6.80 2.60
N THR A 31 39.63 -6.81 1.73
CA THR A 31 39.55 -7.78 0.64
C THR A 31 40.64 -7.58 -0.42
N SER A 32 41.00 -6.33 -0.71
CA SER A 32 42.11 -5.99 -1.61
C SER A 32 43.45 -6.47 -1.05
N LEU A 33 43.69 -6.27 0.25
CA LEU A 33 44.91 -6.72 0.92
C LEU A 33 45.03 -8.25 0.92
N ALA A 34 43.91 -8.96 1.16
CA ALA A 34 43.86 -10.42 1.11
C ALA A 34 44.19 -10.97 -0.28
N LEU A 35 43.69 -10.32 -1.35
CA LEU A 35 44.00 -10.68 -2.74
C LEU A 35 45.50 -10.52 -3.05
N VAL A 36 46.12 -9.43 -2.61
CA VAL A 36 47.56 -9.21 -2.79
C VAL A 36 48.38 -10.28 -2.06
N ALA A 37 47.96 -10.68 -0.85
CA ALA A 37 48.63 -11.75 -0.10
C ALA A 37 48.54 -13.12 -0.80
N VAL A 38 47.39 -13.43 -1.40
CA VAL A 38 47.21 -14.68 -2.18
C VAL A 38 48.08 -14.69 -3.43
N VAL A 39 48.16 -13.56 -4.15
CA VAL A 39 49.03 -13.44 -5.34
C VAL A 39 50.51 -13.57 -4.95
N ALA A 40 50.93 -12.92 -3.84
CA ALA A 40 52.30 -13.04 -3.34
C ALA A 40 52.66 -14.48 -2.94
N ALA A 41 51.75 -15.20 -2.28
CA ALA A 41 51.95 -16.61 -1.94
C ALA A 41 52.07 -17.51 -3.20
N GLY A 42 51.27 -17.24 -4.23
CA GLY A 42 51.35 -17.95 -5.52
C GLY A 42 52.69 -17.74 -6.23
N VAL A 43 53.22 -16.51 -6.22
CA VAL A 43 54.54 -16.21 -6.81
C VAL A 43 55.66 -16.92 -6.04
N ILE A 44 55.60 -16.97 -4.70
CA ILE A 44 56.59 -17.67 -3.88
C ILE A 44 56.59 -19.18 -4.16
N ALA A 45 55.42 -19.79 -4.36
CA ALA A 45 55.29 -21.21 -4.70
C ALA A 45 55.88 -21.54 -6.08
N VAL A 46 55.74 -20.65 -7.06
CA VAL A 46 56.31 -20.81 -8.42
C VAL A 46 57.83 -20.64 -8.41
N VAL A 47 58.37 -19.78 -7.54
CA VAL A 47 59.83 -19.55 -7.46
C VAL A 47 60.57 -20.67 -6.71
N HIS A 48 59.92 -21.37 -5.77
CA HIS A 48 60.54 -22.44 -4.97
C HIS A 48 60.20 -23.86 -5.42
N GLY A 49 59.26 -24.05 -6.35
CA GLY A 49 58.88 -25.34 -6.92
C GLY A 49 59.60 -25.63 -8.25
N GLY A 50 60.85 -26.07 -8.21
CA GLY A 50 61.61 -26.48 -9.40
C GLY A 50 61.31 -27.91 -9.89
N TYR A 51 60.97 -28.04 -11.18
CA TYR A 51 61.22 -29.11 -12.19
C TYR A 51 60.90 -30.60 -11.85
N SER A 52 60.25 -31.39 -12.73
CA SER A 52 60.79 -31.89 -14.04
C SER A 52 59.72 -32.69 -14.88
N PRO A 53 59.99 -33.17 -16.14
CA PRO A 53 59.23 -32.88 -17.38
C PRO A 53 58.53 -34.13 -18.03
N THR A 54 57.80 -34.14 -19.16
CA THR A 54 58.14 -33.79 -20.57
C THR A 54 56.89 -33.86 -21.51
N ALA A 55 57.07 -33.26 -22.71
CA ALA A 55 56.50 -33.58 -24.05
C ALA A 55 55.52 -32.55 -24.68
N SER A 56 56.07 -31.75 -25.60
CA SER A 56 55.41 -30.96 -26.68
C SER A 56 55.06 -31.86 -27.90
N PRO A 57 54.59 -31.37 -29.08
CA PRO A 57 54.13 -30.03 -29.52
C PRO A 57 52.72 -30.10 -30.23
N THR A 58 52.04 -29.06 -30.76
CA THR A 58 52.36 -28.17 -31.91
C THR A 58 51.22 -27.17 -32.21
N ALA A 59 51.60 -26.04 -32.84
CA ALA A 59 50.87 -25.13 -33.75
C ALA A 59 49.82 -24.15 -33.14
N SER A 60 50.07 -22.82 -32.99
CA SER A 60 50.25 -21.72 -33.99
C SER A 60 49.04 -21.56 -34.92
N SER A 61 48.42 -20.39 -35.18
CA SER A 61 48.57 -18.97 -34.86
C SER A 61 47.33 -18.32 -35.54
N LYS A 62 46.56 -17.41 -34.90
CA LYS A 62 46.57 -15.94 -35.11
C LYS A 62 46.48 -15.47 -36.58
N ASP A 63 45.73 -14.47 -37.00
CA ASP A 63 44.94 -13.40 -36.36
C ASP A 63 43.96 -12.82 -37.42
N ASP A 64 42.84 -12.30 -36.93
CA ASP A 64 42.05 -11.11 -37.30
C ASP A 64 41.97 -10.50 -38.71
N GLY A 65 40.73 -10.15 -39.08
CA GLY A 65 40.39 -8.80 -39.59
C GLY A 65 39.53 -8.74 -40.86
N GLY A 66 38.34 -8.13 -40.80
CA GLY A 66 37.62 -7.70 -42.00
C GLY A 66 36.13 -7.32 -41.84
N SER A 67 35.85 -6.03 -41.94
CA SER A 67 34.56 -5.31 -41.89
C SER A 67 33.36 -5.82 -42.71
N ALA A 68 32.19 -5.64 -42.10
CA ALA A 68 30.96 -4.98 -42.57
C ALA A 68 30.20 -5.41 -43.86
N SER A 69 28.88 -5.49 -43.67
CA SER A 69 27.77 -4.93 -44.49
C SER A 69 26.80 -5.87 -45.22
N SER A 70 25.52 -5.45 -45.20
CA SER A 70 24.32 -5.86 -45.97
C SER A 70 23.73 -7.26 -45.70
N LYS A 71 22.48 -7.44 -45.24
CA LYS A 71 21.12 -7.08 -45.72
C LYS A 71 20.47 -8.22 -46.54
N ASP A 72 19.15 -8.33 -46.32
CA ASP A 72 18.12 -9.03 -47.11
C ASP A 72 18.08 -10.57 -46.96
N ASP A 73 16.95 -11.27 -47.03
CA ASP A 73 15.53 -11.06 -46.71
C ASP A 73 14.87 -12.44 -46.90
N GLY A 74 13.80 -12.71 -46.15
CA GLY A 74 12.63 -13.47 -46.61
C GLY A 74 12.73 -14.95 -47.05
N GLY A 75 11.97 -15.79 -46.34
CA GLY A 75 10.82 -16.43 -47.02
C GLY A 75 10.56 -17.93 -46.78
N SER A 76 9.26 -18.21 -46.67
CA SER A 76 8.55 -19.51 -46.76
C SER A 76 8.44 -20.35 -45.48
N ALA A 77 7.29 -20.95 -45.14
CA ALA A 77 5.95 -20.92 -45.74
C ALA A 77 4.93 -21.50 -44.73
N SER A 78 3.68 -21.12 -44.97
CA SER A 78 2.43 -21.43 -44.29
C SER A 78 1.92 -22.86 -44.47
N SER A 79 1.17 -23.39 -43.50
CA SER A 79 -0.09 -24.19 -43.63
C SER A 79 -0.53 -24.63 -42.21
N LYS A 80 -1.74 -24.31 -41.69
CA LYS A 80 -3.10 -24.85 -41.98
C LYS A 80 -3.15 -26.38 -41.89
N ASP A 81 -4.14 -27.07 -41.33
CA ASP A 81 -5.34 -26.82 -40.52
C ASP A 81 -5.79 -28.23 -40.04
N ASP A 82 -6.58 -28.27 -38.97
CA ASP A 82 -7.65 -29.23 -38.65
C ASP A 82 -7.41 -30.75 -38.39
N GLY A 83 -7.91 -31.16 -37.22
CA GLY A 83 -8.97 -32.17 -37.16
C GLY A 83 -8.59 -33.58 -36.71
N GLY A 84 -9.08 -34.01 -35.55
CA GLY A 84 -9.01 -35.41 -35.14
C GLY A 84 -9.50 -35.68 -33.72
N SER A 85 -10.82 -35.83 -33.58
CA SER A 85 -11.49 -36.34 -32.38
C SER A 85 -11.38 -37.88 -32.34
N ALA A 86 -11.06 -38.47 -31.19
CA ALA A 86 -11.34 -39.88 -30.93
C ALA A 86 -11.48 -40.15 -29.42
N SER A 87 -12.56 -40.87 -29.13
CA SER A 87 -13.21 -41.09 -27.85
C SER A 87 -12.61 -42.22 -27.01
N SER A 88 -13.00 -42.24 -25.72
CA SER A 88 -13.35 -43.43 -24.89
C SER A 88 -12.19 -44.36 -24.46
N LYS A 89 -12.13 -44.96 -23.26
CA LYS A 89 -13.14 -45.33 -22.26
C LYS A 89 -12.45 -45.91 -21.00
N ASP A 90 -13.14 -45.84 -19.86
CA ASP A 90 -13.31 -46.85 -18.79
C ASP A 90 -12.05 -47.33 -18.01
N ASP A 91 -12.00 -47.60 -16.70
CA ASP A 91 -12.93 -47.78 -15.56
C ASP A 91 -12.10 -47.42 -14.28
N GLY A 92 -12.61 -46.84 -13.20
CA GLY A 92 -13.54 -47.44 -12.24
C GLY A 92 -12.78 -48.03 -11.04
N GLY A 93 -13.05 -47.57 -9.80
CA GLY A 93 -12.65 -48.33 -8.60
C GLY A 93 -12.28 -47.53 -7.35
N SER A 94 -13.29 -47.32 -6.51
CA SER A 94 -13.30 -46.79 -5.14
C SER A 94 -12.24 -47.30 -4.15
N ALA A 95 -11.82 -46.37 -3.27
CA ALA A 95 -11.56 -46.37 -1.81
C ALA A 95 -11.67 -47.70 -0.99
N PRO A 96 -11.23 -47.80 0.30
CA PRO A 96 -10.78 -46.75 1.23
C PRO A 96 -9.55 -47.09 2.13
N SER A 97 -9.16 -46.08 2.91
CA SER A 97 -8.32 -46.03 4.11
C SER A 97 -8.42 -47.18 5.12
N LYS A 98 -7.30 -47.53 5.76
CA LYS A 98 -7.21 -47.92 7.19
C LYS A 98 -5.88 -47.52 7.82
N ASP A 99 -6.01 -47.02 9.05
CA ASP A 99 -5.00 -46.80 10.07
C ASP A 99 -4.24 -48.09 10.43
N ASP A 100 -3.02 -47.96 10.94
CA ASP A 100 -2.58 -48.73 12.10
C ASP A 100 -1.39 -48.04 12.79
N GLY A 101 -1.57 -47.78 14.09
CA GLY A 101 -0.51 -47.38 15.00
C GLY A 101 0.31 -48.60 15.44
N GLY A 102 1.63 -48.44 15.47
CA GLY A 102 2.57 -49.42 15.99
C GLY A 102 3.60 -48.75 16.88
N SER A 103 3.39 -48.84 18.20
CA SER A 103 4.38 -48.52 19.22
C SER A 103 5.43 -49.63 19.24
N ALA A 104 6.71 -49.31 19.02
CA ALA A 104 7.83 -50.21 19.27
C ALA A 104 8.91 -49.47 20.05
N SER A 105 9.07 -49.89 21.30
CA SER A 105 10.17 -49.51 22.17
C SER A 105 11.43 -50.26 21.74
N SER A 106 12.52 -49.52 21.50
CA SER A 106 13.88 -50.08 21.54
C SER A 106 14.79 -49.07 22.25
N LYS A 107 15.27 -49.50 23.41
CA LYS A 107 16.38 -48.87 24.15
C LYS A 107 17.67 -49.18 23.39
N ASP A 108 18.49 -48.18 23.15
CA ASP A 108 19.93 -48.36 22.96
C ASP A 108 20.66 -47.26 23.74
N ASP A 109 21.41 -47.71 24.75
CA ASP A 109 22.31 -46.92 25.56
C ASP A 109 23.60 -46.64 24.77
N GLY A 110 23.93 -45.37 24.57
CA GLY A 110 25.16 -44.93 23.94
C GLY A 110 25.53 -43.53 24.41
N GLY A 111 26.30 -43.46 25.49
CA GLY A 111 26.75 -42.20 26.09
C GLY A 111 27.65 -41.39 25.17
N SER A 112 27.24 -40.14 24.91
CA SER A 112 28.11 -39.05 24.46
C SER A 112 27.63 -37.75 25.09
N ALA A 113 28.59 -36.96 25.57
CA ALA A 113 28.41 -35.78 26.41
C ALA A 113 27.40 -34.76 25.82
N PRO A 114 26.62 -34.05 26.66
CA PRO A 114 25.65 -33.08 26.15
C PRO A 114 26.38 -31.86 25.59
N ALA A 115 26.40 -31.75 24.26
CA ALA A 115 26.60 -30.47 23.59
C ALA A 115 25.50 -29.50 24.05
N ALA A 116 25.89 -28.26 24.37
CA ALA A 116 24.96 -27.20 24.74
C ALA A 116 23.81 -27.11 23.70
N PRO A 117 22.54 -26.96 24.14
CA PRO A 117 21.43 -26.95 23.21
C PRO A 117 21.53 -25.73 22.30
N VAL A 118 21.88 -25.96 21.04
CA VAL A 118 21.60 -25.01 19.96
C VAL A 118 20.09 -24.87 19.93
N LYS A 119 19.56 -23.71 20.33
CA LYS A 119 18.12 -23.40 20.20
C LYS A 119 17.74 -23.59 18.73
N GLN A 120 17.11 -24.72 18.42
CA GLN A 120 16.43 -24.95 17.15
C GLN A 120 15.36 -23.87 17.03
N ILE A 121 15.65 -22.86 16.22
CA ILE A 121 14.70 -21.79 15.90
C ILE A 121 13.49 -22.45 15.26
N SER A 122 12.34 -22.31 15.92
CA SER A 122 11.07 -22.86 15.46
C SER A 122 10.75 -22.38 14.04
N HIS A 123 9.99 -23.16 13.28
CA HIS A 123 9.54 -22.76 11.93
C HIS A 123 8.80 -21.41 11.95
N SER A 124 8.07 -21.12 13.04
CA SER A 124 7.37 -19.86 13.31
C SER A 124 8.33 -18.68 13.41
N GLU A 125 9.41 -18.78 14.20
CA GLU A 125 10.40 -17.71 14.36
C GLU A 125 11.13 -17.39 13.05
N LYS A 126 11.37 -18.40 12.19
CA LYS A 126 11.96 -18.17 10.85
C LYS A 126 11.00 -17.40 9.94
N ALA A 127 9.72 -17.75 9.96
CA ALA A 127 8.69 -17.06 9.17
C ALA A 127 8.49 -15.61 9.65
N ILE A 128 8.42 -15.38 10.97
CA ILE A 128 8.33 -14.04 11.56
C ILE A 128 9.56 -13.20 11.19
N LYS A 129 10.77 -13.78 11.31
CA LYS A 129 12.00 -13.09 10.92
C LYS A 129 12.01 -12.69 9.45
N MET A 130 11.49 -13.55 8.56
CA MET A 130 11.37 -13.25 7.14
C MET A 130 10.41 -12.08 6.89
N VAL A 131 9.18 -12.16 7.44
CA VAL A 131 8.15 -11.12 7.27
C VAL A 131 8.60 -9.76 7.83
N CYS A 132 9.25 -9.75 9.00
CA CYS A 132 9.68 -8.52 9.65
C CYS A 132 10.99 -7.93 9.10
N SER A 133 11.76 -8.67 8.31
CA SER A 133 13.11 -8.25 7.87
C SER A 133 13.11 -7.01 6.98
N SER A 134 12.04 -6.80 6.21
CA SER A 134 11.87 -5.71 5.24
C SER A 134 11.02 -4.55 5.76
N THR A 135 10.71 -4.55 7.07
CA THR A 135 9.88 -3.53 7.72
C THR A 135 10.72 -2.37 8.28
N ASP A 136 10.10 -1.20 8.44
CA ASP A 136 10.76 -0.01 9.00
C ASP A 136 11.11 -0.18 10.48
N TYR A 137 10.32 -0.97 11.21
CA TYR A 137 10.49 -1.25 12.64
C TYR A 137 10.52 -2.77 12.91
N PRO A 138 11.62 -3.47 12.57
CA PRO A 138 11.71 -4.93 12.67
C PRO A 138 11.51 -5.49 14.07
N ASP A 139 11.97 -4.78 15.11
CA ASP A 139 11.89 -5.25 16.49
C ASP A 139 10.44 -5.17 17.02
N THR A 140 9.74 -4.07 16.72
CA THR A 140 8.31 -3.91 17.01
C THR A 140 7.48 -4.95 16.23
N CYS A 141 7.83 -5.23 14.98
CA CYS A 141 7.19 -6.28 14.17
C CYS A 141 7.32 -7.67 14.83
N LYS A 142 8.56 -8.07 15.18
CA LYS A 142 8.83 -9.39 15.76
C LYS A 142 8.14 -9.58 17.09
N SER A 143 8.34 -8.65 18.02
CA SER A 143 7.74 -8.73 19.38
C SER A 143 6.21 -8.80 19.32
N THR A 144 5.59 -8.09 18.38
CA THR A 144 4.14 -8.12 18.18
C THR A 144 3.68 -9.45 17.60
N LEU A 145 4.34 -9.96 16.55
CA LEU A 145 3.97 -11.23 15.92
C LEU A 145 4.24 -12.43 16.84
N GLU A 146 5.33 -12.43 17.60
CA GLU A 146 5.64 -13.46 18.59
C GLU A 146 4.55 -13.52 19.66
N LYS A 147 4.10 -12.36 20.16
CA LYS A 147 3.00 -12.26 21.12
C LYS A 147 1.66 -12.70 20.52
N ALA A 148 1.37 -12.31 19.29
CA ALA A 148 0.08 -12.56 18.66
C ALA A 148 -0.08 -13.98 18.11
N THR A 149 1.03 -14.71 17.88
CA THR A 149 1.01 -16.11 17.44
C THR A 149 1.07 -17.11 18.59
N GLU A 150 1.34 -16.65 19.82
CA GLU A 150 1.51 -17.50 21.01
C GLU A 150 2.51 -18.65 20.79
N GLY A 151 3.48 -18.47 19.88
CA GLY A 151 4.46 -19.50 19.50
C GLY A 151 3.97 -20.55 18.50
N HIS A 152 2.72 -20.50 18.04
CA HIS A 152 2.17 -21.47 17.09
C HIS A 152 2.70 -21.23 15.66
N PRO A 153 2.94 -22.31 14.89
CA PRO A 153 3.31 -22.21 13.48
C PRO A 153 2.19 -21.57 12.67
N ALA A 154 2.41 -20.35 12.20
CA ALA A 154 1.50 -19.63 11.34
C ALA A 154 2.03 -19.60 9.90
N GLN A 155 1.16 -19.90 8.94
CA GLN A 155 1.45 -19.71 7.52
C GLN A 155 1.66 -18.21 7.23
N PRO A 156 2.46 -17.83 6.22
CA PRO A 156 2.70 -16.42 5.87
C PRO A 156 1.43 -15.58 5.73
N LYS A 157 0.36 -16.13 5.14
CA LYS A 157 -0.94 -15.46 5.01
C LYS A 157 -1.56 -15.09 6.37
N GLU A 158 -1.49 -16.00 7.34
CA GLU A 158 -2.02 -15.79 8.68
C GLU A 158 -1.16 -14.78 9.42
N LEU A 159 0.16 -14.79 9.20
CA LEU A 159 1.05 -13.77 9.77
C LEU A 159 0.71 -12.36 9.28
N ILE A 160 0.38 -12.16 8.00
CA ILE A 160 -0.03 -10.83 7.48
C ILE A 160 -1.34 -10.39 8.13
N LYS A 161 -2.33 -11.29 8.18
CA LYS A 161 -3.63 -11.00 8.79
C LYS A 161 -3.49 -10.68 10.28
N VAL A 162 -2.64 -11.43 10.99
CA VAL A 162 -2.31 -11.21 12.39
C VAL A 162 -1.59 -9.87 12.57
N ALA A 163 -0.63 -9.51 11.71
CA ALA A 163 0.06 -8.21 11.76
C ALA A 163 -0.92 -7.03 11.63
N ILE A 164 -1.84 -7.11 10.66
CA ILE A 164 -2.85 -6.07 10.44
C ILE A 164 -3.80 -5.99 11.63
N LYS A 165 -4.30 -7.13 12.13
CA LYS A 165 -5.17 -7.15 13.32
C LYS A 165 -4.49 -6.61 14.57
N ALA A 166 -3.23 -6.98 14.79
CA ALA A 166 -2.44 -6.47 15.91
C ALA A 166 -2.27 -4.94 15.86
N THR A 167 -2.22 -4.36 14.66
CA THR A 167 -2.28 -2.89 14.49
C THR A 167 -3.59 -2.33 15.05
N GLY A 168 -4.72 -2.97 14.77
CA GLY A 168 -6.03 -2.57 15.29
C GLY A 168 -6.14 -2.72 16.81
N ASP A 169 -5.56 -3.77 17.37
CA ASP A 169 -5.52 -3.98 18.82
C ASP A 169 -4.71 -2.88 19.52
N GLU A 170 -3.54 -2.51 18.97
CA GLU A 170 -2.72 -1.42 19.50
C GLU A 170 -3.37 -0.04 19.33
N VAL A 171 -4.07 0.23 18.21
CA VAL A 171 -4.89 1.45 18.05
C VAL A 171 -5.98 1.51 19.11
N SER A 172 -6.70 0.41 19.33
CA SER A 172 -7.76 0.31 20.34
C SER A 172 -7.22 0.48 21.76
N ALA A 173 -6.06 -0.11 22.05
CA ALA A 173 -5.38 0.04 23.34
C ALA A 173 -4.90 1.47 23.57
N ALA A 174 -4.36 2.12 22.53
CA ALA A 174 -3.94 3.52 22.58
C ALA A 174 -5.13 4.45 22.86
N LEU A 175 -6.30 4.20 22.25
CA LEU A 175 -7.52 4.97 22.52
C LEU A 175 -7.96 4.82 23.99
N LYS A 176 -8.07 3.59 24.50
CA LYS A 176 -8.45 3.33 25.90
C LYS A 176 -7.48 3.95 26.90
N LYS A 177 -6.19 4.04 26.54
CA LYS A 177 -5.18 4.68 27.37
C LYS A 177 -5.37 6.20 27.41
N THR A 178 -5.70 6.81 26.28
CA THR A 178 -5.84 8.26 26.13
C THR A 178 -7.17 8.80 26.67
N GLU A 179 -8.21 7.95 26.77
CA GLU A 179 -9.46 8.27 27.49
C GLU A 179 -9.24 8.66 28.95
N LYS A 180 -8.13 8.24 29.56
CA LYS A 180 -7.78 8.57 30.95
C LYS A 180 -7.13 9.94 31.08
N PHE A 181 -6.81 10.61 29.97
CA PHE A 181 -6.19 11.92 30.01
C PHE A 181 -7.21 12.98 30.42
N LYS A 182 -6.78 13.90 31.27
CA LYS A 182 -7.59 15.05 31.67
C LYS A 182 -7.25 16.22 30.77
N PHE A 183 -8.15 16.55 29.86
CA PHE A 183 -8.00 17.68 28.97
C PHE A 183 -8.55 18.95 29.64
N GLU A 184 -7.68 19.96 29.79
CA GLU A 184 -8.01 21.18 30.52
C GLU A 184 -8.71 22.19 29.62
N SER A 185 -8.31 22.28 28.35
CA SER A 185 -8.88 23.23 27.40
C SER A 185 -10.00 22.62 26.54
N GLU A 186 -10.98 23.44 26.16
CA GLU A 186 -12.03 23.05 25.19
C GLU A 186 -11.44 22.65 23.83
N LYS A 187 -10.28 23.21 23.46
CA LYS A 187 -9.55 22.83 22.25
C LYS A 187 -9.03 21.40 22.32
N GLU A 188 -8.44 21.01 23.45
CA GLU A 188 -7.95 19.63 23.66
C GLU A 188 -9.09 18.62 23.77
N LYS A 189 -10.19 18.95 24.46
CA LYS A 189 -11.39 18.11 24.49
C LYS A 189 -11.94 17.90 23.08
N GLY A 190 -12.03 18.98 22.31
CA GLY A 190 -12.45 18.93 20.92
C GLY A 190 -11.53 18.09 20.03
N ALA A 191 -10.22 18.23 20.17
CA ALA A 191 -9.23 17.42 19.45
C ALA A 191 -9.35 15.94 19.80
N PHE A 192 -9.64 15.62 21.06
CA PHE A 192 -9.84 14.24 21.49
C PHE A 192 -11.14 13.62 20.92
N GLU A 193 -12.23 14.37 20.85
CA GLU A 193 -13.46 13.91 20.18
C GLU A 193 -13.23 13.65 18.69
N ASP A 194 -12.47 14.52 18.00
CA ASP A 194 -12.10 14.27 16.61
C ASP A 194 -11.19 13.03 16.49
N CYS A 195 -10.27 12.84 17.43
CA CYS A 195 -9.40 11.66 17.51
C CYS A 195 -10.18 10.34 17.66
N LYS A 196 -11.24 10.31 18.49
CA LYS A 196 -12.12 9.14 18.62
C LYS A 196 -12.74 8.74 17.28
N LYS A 197 -13.22 9.72 16.51
CA LYS A 197 -13.79 9.47 15.19
C LYS A 197 -12.74 8.93 14.23
N LEU A 198 -11.57 9.56 14.17
CA LEU A 198 -10.44 9.12 13.34
C LEU A 198 -10.00 7.68 13.67
N PHE A 199 -10.02 7.27 14.94
CA PHE A 199 -9.67 5.90 15.32
C PHE A 199 -10.76 4.90 15.04
N SER A 200 -12.03 5.28 15.17
CA SER A 200 -13.13 4.43 14.70
C SER A 200 -12.98 4.16 13.20
N ASP A 201 -12.70 5.21 12.41
CA ASP A 201 -12.44 5.08 10.97
C ASP A 201 -11.21 4.20 10.71
N ALA A 202 -10.14 4.33 11.50
CA ALA A 202 -8.93 3.52 11.39
C ALA A 202 -9.18 2.02 11.66
N ILE A 203 -9.91 1.69 12.72
CA ILE A 203 -10.23 0.30 13.06
C ILE A 203 -11.08 -0.36 11.97
N GLU A 204 -12.02 0.39 11.39
CA GLU A 204 -12.81 -0.09 10.26
C GLU A 204 -11.94 -0.43 9.04
N GLU A 205 -11.03 0.48 8.63
CA GLU A 205 -10.08 0.23 7.53
C GLU A 205 -9.16 -0.98 7.80
N ILE A 206 -8.72 -1.15 9.05
CA ILE A 206 -7.92 -2.31 9.48
C ILE A 206 -8.71 -3.60 9.34
N ASN A 207 -9.98 -3.61 9.75
CA ASN A 207 -10.84 -4.77 9.64
C ASN A 207 -11.16 -5.13 8.19
N ILE A 208 -11.44 -4.12 7.35
CA ILE A 208 -11.61 -4.28 5.90
C ILE A 208 -10.34 -4.88 5.30
N SER A 209 -9.17 -4.34 5.65
CA SER A 209 -7.87 -4.84 5.20
C SER A 209 -7.65 -6.30 5.61
N ALA A 210 -7.89 -6.64 6.88
CA ALA A 210 -7.72 -8.00 7.39
C ALA A 210 -8.71 -9.00 6.78
N SER A 211 -9.93 -8.56 6.45
CA SER A 211 -10.95 -9.39 5.81
C SER A 211 -10.73 -9.57 4.30
N SER A 212 -10.04 -8.63 3.66
CA SER A 212 -9.66 -8.73 2.25
C SER A 212 -8.52 -9.73 2.01
N ILE A 213 -7.82 -10.12 3.08
CA ILE A 213 -6.85 -11.23 3.09
C ILE A 213 -7.62 -12.53 3.41
N VAL A 214 -8.53 -12.91 2.52
CA VAL A 214 -9.24 -14.19 2.56
C VAL A 214 -9.04 -14.88 1.23
N GLY A 215 -8.57 -16.14 1.27
CA GLY A 215 -8.30 -16.96 0.08
C GLY A 215 -6.81 -17.21 -0.18
N ASP A 216 -6.48 -17.40 -1.45
CA ASP A 216 -5.12 -17.67 -1.93
C ASP A 216 -4.26 -16.40 -1.97
N LEU A 217 -2.98 -16.51 -1.64
CA LEU A 217 -2.01 -15.39 -1.69
C LEU A 217 -1.91 -14.77 -3.09
N ASN A 218 -2.28 -15.52 -4.13
CA ASN A 218 -2.34 -15.02 -5.51
C ASN A 218 -3.31 -13.84 -5.67
N HIS A 219 -4.37 -13.75 -4.86
CA HIS A 219 -5.31 -12.63 -4.87
C HIS A 219 -4.83 -11.44 -4.03
N LEU A 220 -3.74 -11.59 -3.27
CA LEU A 220 -3.14 -10.49 -2.51
C LEU A 220 -2.48 -9.46 -3.43
N SER A 221 -1.91 -9.92 -4.56
CA SER A 221 -1.29 -9.02 -5.53
C SER A 221 -2.32 -8.07 -6.18
N SER A 222 -3.51 -8.58 -6.51
CA SER A 222 -4.60 -7.76 -7.07
C SER A 222 -5.22 -6.81 -6.03
N LYS A 223 -5.10 -7.13 -4.74
CA LYS A 223 -5.60 -6.30 -3.61
C LYS A 223 -4.55 -5.40 -2.96
N SER A 224 -3.30 -5.47 -3.41
CA SER A 224 -2.18 -4.69 -2.86
C SER A 224 -2.43 -3.18 -2.88
N SER A 225 -3.00 -2.65 -3.97
CA SER A 225 -3.33 -1.22 -4.06
C SER A 225 -4.38 -0.80 -3.03
N ASP A 226 -5.46 -1.57 -2.92
CA ASP A 226 -6.54 -1.32 -1.94
C ASP A 226 -5.99 -1.36 -0.51
N LEU A 227 -5.23 -2.41 -0.18
CA LEU A 227 -4.59 -2.58 1.13
C LEU A 227 -3.61 -1.47 1.46
N ASN A 228 -2.79 -1.05 0.50
CA ASN A 228 -1.87 0.08 0.67
C ASN A 228 -2.63 1.39 0.91
N SER A 229 -3.75 1.61 0.22
CA SER A 229 -4.60 2.78 0.41
C SER A 229 -5.19 2.80 1.82
N TRP A 230 -5.86 1.72 2.23
CA TRP A 230 -6.51 1.61 3.54
C TRP A 230 -5.52 1.73 4.71
N LEU A 231 -4.39 1.01 4.66
CA LEU A 231 -3.39 1.09 5.73
C LEU A 231 -2.62 2.42 5.75
N SER A 232 -2.47 3.09 4.60
CA SER A 232 -1.93 4.46 4.57
C SER A 232 -2.92 5.45 5.22
N ALA A 233 -4.22 5.24 5.01
CA ALA A 233 -5.26 6.03 5.68
C ALA A 233 -5.21 5.83 7.20
N VAL A 234 -5.05 4.59 7.68
CA VAL A 234 -4.90 4.27 9.12
C VAL A 234 -3.78 5.08 9.77
N ARG A 235 -2.60 5.12 9.15
CA ARG A 235 -1.48 5.93 9.64
C ARG A 235 -1.81 7.43 9.60
N SER A 236 -2.43 7.89 8.51
CA SER A 236 -2.83 9.30 8.37
C SER A 236 -3.83 9.72 9.44
N TYR A 237 -4.76 8.85 9.85
CA TYR A 237 -5.71 9.11 10.94
C TYR A 237 -5.00 9.26 12.29
N GLN A 238 -3.98 8.43 12.55
CA GLN A 238 -3.17 8.54 13.76
C GLN A 238 -2.39 9.85 13.82
N GLU A 239 -1.76 10.25 12.71
CA GLU A 239 -1.03 11.53 12.60
C GLU A 239 -1.99 12.73 12.72
N THR A 240 -3.14 12.67 12.03
CA THR A 240 -4.18 13.72 12.10
C THR A 240 -4.73 13.89 13.51
N CYS A 241 -4.91 12.81 14.26
CA CYS A 241 -5.30 12.89 15.67
C CYS A 241 -4.26 13.68 16.49
N VAL A 242 -2.96 13.38 16.34
CA VAL A 242 -1.89 14.07 17.07
C VAL A 242 -1.83 15.54 16.68
N ASP A 243 -1.95 15.84 15.38
CA ASP A 243 -1.88 17.21 14.85
C ASP A 243 -3.08 18.06 15.24
N GLY A 244 -4.21 17.45 15.59
CA GLY A 244 -5.37 18.15 16.14
C GLY A 244 -5.13 18.79 17.51
N PHE A 245 -4.12 18.33 18.27
CA PHE A 245 -3.81 18.90 19.58
C PHE A 245 -2.92 20.15 19.47
N PRO A 246 -3.13 21.16 20.34
CA PRO A 246 -2.19 22.27 20.47
C PRO A 246 -0.82 21.78 20.95
N ASP A 247 0.23 22.53 20.63
CA ASP A 247 1.58 22.21 21.09
C ASP A 247 1.62 22.21 22.62
N GLY A 248 2.11 21.11 23.20
CA GLY A 248 2.12 20.93 24.64
C GLY A 248 2.26 19.47 25.08
N LYS A 249 1.99 19.24 26.37
CA LYS A 249 2.12 17.92 27.00
C LYS A 249 1.17 16.89 26.38
N HIS A 250 -0.10 17.24 26.17
CA HIS A 250 -1.10 16.30 25.64
C HIS A 250 -0.80 15.84 24.21
N LYS A 251 -0.31 16.72 23.33
CA LYS A 251 0.16 16.33 21.98
C LYS A 251 1.32 15.34 22.06
N THR A 252 2.28 15.59 22.94
CA THR A 252 3.45 14.70 23.15
C THR A 252 3.02 13.35 23.72
N ASP A 253 2.12 13.34 24.70
CA ASP A 253 1.62 12.13 25.32
C ASP A 253 0.74 11.31 24.35
N MET A 254 -0.06 11.97 23.51
CA MET A 254 -0.82 11.32 22.44
C MET A 254 0.12 10.68 21.40
N LYS A 255 1.14 11.42 20.95
CA LYS A 255 2.17 10.89 20.04
C LYS A 255 2.89 9.66 20.62
N LYS A 256 3.20 9.68 21.92
CA LYS A 256 3.79 8.52 22.62
C LYS A 256 2.81 7.36 22.73
N ALA A 257 1.54 7.62 23.04
CA ALA A 257 0.53 6.58 23.14
C ALA A 257 0.30 5.86 21.81
N LEU A 258 0.40 6.58 20.68
CA LEU A 258 0.20 6.04 19.33
C LEU A 258 1.49 5.55 18.67
N LYS A 259 2.65 5.59 19.35
CA LYS A 259 3.94 5.24 18.75
C LYS A 259 3.93 3.81 18.19
N THR A 260 3.53 2.84 19.02
CA THR A 260 3.48 1.43 18.62
C THR A 260 2.50 1.19 17.48
N ALA A 261 1.30 1.78 17.55
CA ALA A 261 0.30 1.68 16.49
C ALA A 261 0.81 2.25 15.15
N ASN A 262 1.54 3.37 15.18
CA ASN A 262 2.14 3.96 13.98
C ASN A 262 3.23 3.07 13.39
N GLU A 263 4.11 2.53 14.25
CA GLU A 263 5.16 1.59 13.84
C GLU A 263 4.58 0.35 13.20
N LEU A 264 3.52 -0.23 13.77
CA LEU A 264 2.82 -1.39 13.21
C LEU A 264 2.07 -1.09 11.92
N SER A 265 1.50 0.12 11.79
CA SER A 265 0.87 0.56 10.53
C SER A 265 1.92 0.66 9.42
N SER A 266 3.09 1.25 9.71
CA SER A 266 4.23 1.31 8.78
C SER A 266 4.72 -0.09 8.40
N ASN A 267 4.88 -0.97 9.40
CA ASN A 267 5.30 -2.35 9.16
C ASN A 267 4.28 -3.11 8.31
N SER A 268 2.98 -2.95 8.55
CA SER A 268 1.92 -3.61 7.77
C SER A 268 1.95 -3.19 6.29
N LEU A 269 2.16 -1.89 6.02
CA LEU A 269 2.36 -1.38 4.66
C LEU A 269 3.61 -1.98 3.99
N ALA A 270 4.73 -2.02 4.72
CA ALA A 270 5.97 -2.59 4.21
C ALA A 270 5.81 -4.08 3.89
N ILE A 271 5.16 -4.86 4.78
CA ILE A 271 4.88 -6.28 4.58
C ILE A 271 4.06 -6.50 3.30
N ILE A 272 2.96 -5.77 3.12
CA ILE A 272 2.08 -5.92 1.95
C ILE A 272 2.80 -5.53 0.66
N SER A 273 3.52 -4.41 0.67
CA SER A 273 4.28 -3.95 -0.49
C SER A 273 5.34 -4.97 -0.93
N GLN A 274 6.06 -5.55 0.03
CA GLN A 274 7.12 -6.53 -0.25
C GLN A 274 6.56 -7.85 -0.76
N ILE A 275 5.47 -8.34 -0.15
CA ILE A 275 4.83 -9.59 -0.58
C ILE A 275 4.20 -9.44 -1.96
N SER A 276 3.54 -8.31 -2.22
CA SER A 276 3.00 -7.99 -3.54
C SER A 276 4.12 -7.93 -4.60
N SER A 277 5.25 -7.29 -4.29
CA SER A 277 6.40 -7.25 -5.19
C SER A 277 6.98 -8.65 -5.44
N PHE A 278 7.13 -9.46 -4.40
CA PHE A 278 7.67 -10.82 -4.51
C PHE A 278 6.76 -11.74 -5.33
N LEU A 279 5.45 -11.71 -5.09
CA LEU A 279 4.47 -12.47 -5.88
C LEU A 279 4.46 -12.04 -7.35
N SER A 280 4.64 -10.75 -7.61
CA SER A 280 4.78 -10.22 -8.98
C SER A 280 6.04 -10.78 -9.69
N THR A 281 7.14 -11.01 -8.95
CA THR A 281 8.38 -11.56 -9.52
C THR A 281 8.35 -13.08 -9.75
N LEU A 282 7.53 -13.82 -9.00
CA LEU A 282 7.44 -15.29 -9.11
C LEU A 282 6.58 -15.79 -10.28
N GLY A 283 6.06 -14.91 -11.14
CA GLY A 283 5.45 -15.32 -12.40
C GLY A 283 4.17 -16.15 -12.25
N VAL A 284 3.33 -15.89 -11.23
CA VAL A 284 1.93 -16.37 -11.24
C VAL A 284 1.05 -15.55 -12.21
N ASN A 285 1.68 -14.77 -13.09
CA ASN A 285 1.09 -14.39 -14.37
C ASN A 285 1.40 -15.50 -15.37
N ARG A 286 0.43 -16.38 -15.60
CA ARG A 286 0.31 -17.23 -16.79
C ARG A 286 0.05 -16.35 -18.03
N HIS A 287 0.92 -15.37 -18.25
CA HIS A 287 0.69 -14.27 -19.17
C HIS A 287 1.99 -13.90 -19.88
N LEU A 288 2.53 -14.87 -20.62
CA LEU A 288 3.59 -14.62 -21.61
C LEU A 288 3.02 -14.27 -22.99
N LEU A 289 1.71 -14.09 -23.15
CA LEU A 289 1.07 -13.75 -24.43
C LEU A 289 -0.22 -12.89 -24.34
N SER A 290 -0.30 -11.95 -23.40
CA SER A 290 -1.09 -10.71 -23.54
C SER A 290 -0.71 -9.75 -22.40
N GLU A 291 -1.33 -8.58 -22.37
CA GLU A 291 -1.30 -7.50 -21.36
C GLU A 291 0.05 -6.85 -20.97
N LYS A 292 0.09 -5.57 -21.35
CA LYS A 292 1.07 -4.55 -21.01
C LYS A 292 1.26 -4.43 -19.49
N PRO A 293 2.41 -3.90 -19.03
CA PRO A 293 2.72 -3.77 -17.61
C PRO A 293 1.64 -2.94 -16.89
N THR A 294 1.03 -3.55 -15.86
CA THR A 294 -0.01 -3.04 -14.95
C THR A 294 0.43 -1.88 -14.05
N ARG A 295 1.30 -0.99 -14.55
CA ARG A 295 1.71 0.26 -13.89
C ARG A 295 1.15 1.52 -14.54
N ALA A 296 0.45 1.40 -15.65
CA ALA A 296 -0.56 2.37 -16.05
C ALA A 296 -1.90 1.86 -15.52
N LEU A 297 -2.76 2.72 -14.99
CA LEU A 297 -4.18 2.40 -14.86
C LEU A 297 -4.60 1.82 -16.22
N ASP A 298 -5.02 0.56 -16.29
CA ASP A 298 -5.54 -0.02 -17.53
C ASP A 298 -6.76 0.81 -17.90
N VAL A 299 -6.54 1.79 -18.75
CA VAL A 299 -7.55 2.67 -19.30
C VAL A 299 -7.96 2.07 -20.63
N ASP A 300 -9.27 1.98 -20.85
CA ASP A 300 -9.82 1.62 -22.14
C ASP A 300 -9.46 2.68 -23.21
N GLU A 301 -9.83 2.42 -24.45
CA GLU A 301 -9.63 3.36 -25.56
C GLU A 301 -10.32 4.72 -25.32
N ASP A 302 -11.32 4.78 -24.44
CA ASP A 302 -12.02 5.98 -24.03
C ASP A 302 -11.36 6.72 -22.84
N GLY A 303 -10.23 6.22 -22.33
CA GLY A 303 -9.49 6.81 -21.22
C GLY A 303 -10.07 6.51 -19.82
N PHE A 304 -10.99 5.55 -19.70
CA PHE A 304 -11.59 5.13 -18.42
C PHE A 304 -10.96 3.85 -17.89
N ALA A 305 -10.79 3.75 -16.58
CA ALA A 305 -10.23 2.56 -15.97
C ALA A 305 -11.10 1.30 -16.22
N THR A 306 -10.47 0.17 -16.52
CA THR A 306 -11.13 -1.09 -16.91
C THR A 306 -12.02 -1.68 -15.82
N TRP A 307 -11.77 -1.36 -14.55
CA TRP A 307 -12.61 -1.76 -13.43
C TRP A 307 -13.95 -0.99 -13.35
N MET A 308 -14.08 0.13 -14.07
CA MET A 308 -15.33 0.89 -14.10
C MET A 308 -16.39 0.16 -14.93
N SER A 309 -17.61 0.06 -14.41
CA SER A 309 -18.77 -0.51 -15.11
C SER A 309 -19.16 0.31 -16.34
N SER A 310 -19.82 -0.33 -17.31
CA SER A 310 -20.32 0.35 -18.52
C SER A 310 -21.26 1.52 -18.19
N ASP A 311 -22.08 1.40 -17.14
CA ASP A 311 -22.97 2.47 -16.69
C ASP A 311 -22.19 3.65 -16.08
N GLU A 312 -21.12 3.40 -15.33
CA GLU A 312 -20.22 4.45 -14.83
C GLU A 312 -19.51 5.17 -15.96
N ARG A 313 -18.96 4.42 -16.93
CA ARG A 313 -18.33 5.02 -18.11
C ARG A 313 -19.34 5.84 -18.90
N ARG A 314 -20.55 5.32 -19.14
CA ARG A 314 -21.63 6.05 -19.82
C ARG A 314 -21.97 7.37 -19.09
N MET A 315 -21.93 7.36 -17.76
CA MET A 315 -22.17 8.56 -16.94
C MET A 315 -21.03 9.59 -17.04
N LEU A 316 -19.78 9.15 -17.10
CA LEU A 316 -18.62 10.04 -17.21
C LEU A 316 -18.40 10.59 -18.62
N LYS A 317 -18.82 9.86 -19.67
CA LYS A 317 -18.70 10.18 -21.11
C LYS A 317 -19.39 11.46 -21.61
N GLY A 318 -19.77 12.40 -20.74
CA GLY A 318 -20.05 13.76 -21.20
C GLY A 318 -21.44 14.02 -21.79
N ASN A 319 -22.22 13.01 -22.18
CA ASN A 319 -23.51 13.26 -22.86
C ASN A 319 -24.52 14.00 -21.94
N PRO A 320 -24.99 15.21 -22.28
CA PRO A 320 -25.94 15.98 -21.46
C PRO A 320 -27.32 15.33 -21.33
N ASN A 321 -27.67 14.39 -22.21
CA ASN A 321 -28.92 13.62 -22.15
C ASN A 321 -28.82 12.40 -21.22
N ASN A 322 -27.62 12.05 -20.78
CA ASN A 322 -27.40 10.93 -19.87
C ASN A 322 -27.35 11.46 -18.43
N LYS A 323 -28.52 11.85 -17.90
CA LYS A 323 -28.68 12.24 -16.49
C LYS A 323 -29.15 11.02 -15.69
N PRO A 324 -28.57 10.75 -14.51
CA PRO A 324 -29.06 9.65 -13.67
C PRO A 324 -30.48 9.94 -13.20
N THR A 325 -31.33 8.91 -13.12
CA THR A 325 -32.67 9.02 -12.53
C THR A 325 -32.53 9.33 -11.03
N PRO A 326 -33.13 10.42 -10.53
CA PRO A 326 -33.01 10.78 -9.12
C PRO A 326 -33.88 9.87 -8.24
N ASN A 327 -33.31 9.40 -7.13
CA ASN A 327 -34.09 8.78 -6.06
C ASN A 327 -34.83 9.84 -5.26
N VAL A 328 -34.14 10.95 -4.97
CA VAL A 328 -34.69 12.08 -4.21
C VAL A 328 -34.32 13.39 -4.86
N THR A 329 -35.20 14.39 -4.68
CA THR A 329 -35.00 15.75 -5.20
C THR A 329 -34.97 16.75 -4.06
N VAL A 330 -33.90 17.54 -4.00
CA VAL A 330 -33.72 18.66 -3.09
C VAL A 330 -33.99 19.94 -3.85
N ALA A 331 -34.90 20.76 -3.33
CA ALA A 331 -35.21 22.06 -3.90
C ALA A 331 -35.50 23.08 -2.80
N LYS A 332 -34.70 24.15 -2.76
CA LYS A 332 -34.84 25.22 -1.77
C LYS A 332 -36.20 25.95 -1.85
N ASP A 333 -36.78 26.01 -3.04
CA ASP A 333 -38.10 26.61 -3.31
C ASP A 333 -39.29 25.74 -2.85
N GLY A 334 -39.03 24.53 -2.34
CA GLY A 334 -40.06 23.58 -1.91
C GLY A 334 -40.68 22.76 -3.05
N SER A 335 -40.19 22.87 -4.29
CA SER A 335 -40.64 22.05 -5.43
C SER A 335 -40.06 20.62 -5.45
N GLY A 336 -39.22 20.29 -4.47
CA GLY A 336 -38.59 18.98 -4.28
C GLY A 336 -39.16 18.27 -3.05
N GLN A 337 -38.67 17.05 -2.81
CA GLN A 337 -39.03 16.25 -1.63
C GLN A 337 -38.41 16.81 -0.34
N PHE A 338 -37.23 17.43 -0.45
CA PHE A 338 -36.51 18.02 0.68
C PHE A 338 -36.10 19.45 0.36
N LYS A 339 -35.96 20.30 1.38
CA LYS A 339 -35.49 21.69 1.21
C LYS A 339 -33.97 21.81 1.34
N THR A 340 -33.35 20.87 2.05
CA THR A 340 -31.89 20.82 2.27
C THR A 340 -31.31 19.46 1.91
N ILE A 341 -30.01 19.42 1.63
CA ILE A 341 -29.29 18.19 1.33
C ILE A 341 -29.17 17.35 2.61
N ASN A 342 -28.94 17.98 3.77
CA ASN A 342 -28.90 17.27 5.05
C ASN A 342 -30.21 16.55 5.40
N GLU A 343 -31.38 17.11 5.04
CA GLU A 343 -32.66 16.40 5.17
C GLU A 343 -32.74 15.16 4.27
N ALA A 344 -32.29 15.29 3.01
CA ALA A 344 -32.25 14.15 2.09
C ALA A 344 -31.29 13.05 2.58
N LEU A 345 -30.16 13.42 3.17
CA LEU A 345 -29.22 12.47 3.77
C LEU A 345 -29.80 11.78 5.02
N LYS A 346 -30.56 12.50 5.86
CA LYS A 346 -31.24 11.89 7.02
C LYS A 346 -32.33 10.92 6.63
N ALA A 347 -32.95 11.12 5.47
CA ALA A 347 -33.97 10.23 4.93
C ALA A 347 -33.40 9.02 4.18
N LEU A 348 -32.07 8.89 4.10
CA LEU A 348 -31.44 7.72 3.47
C LEU A 348 -31.80 6.44 4.22
N PRO A 349 -32.20 5.37 3.51
CA PRO A 349 -32.37 4.07 4.13
C PRO A 349 -31.01 3.55 4.63
N ALA A 350 -31.00 2.87 5.78
CA ALA A 350 -29.78 2.35 6.41
C ALA A 350 -29.01 1.34 5.55
N LYS A 351 -29.68 0.70 4.59
CA LYS A 351 -29.08 -0.13 3.55
C LYS A 351 -29.73 0.19 2.23
N TYR A 352 -28.94 0.49 1.21
CA TYR A 352 -29.39 0.69 -0.16
C TYR A 352 -28.47 -0.08 -1.10
N THR A 353 -29.06 -0.91 -1.95
CA THR A 353 -28.31 -1.66 -2.96
C THR A 353 -28.32 -0.87 -4.26
N GLY A 354 -27.14 -0.44 -4.71
CA GLY A 354 -26.98 0.34 -5.95
C GLY A 354 -26.64 1.80 -5.69
N ARG A 355 -26.73 2.63 -6.73
CA ARG A 355 -26.41 4.06 -6.66
C ARG A 355 -27.59 4.86 -6.15
N TYR A 356 -27.40 5.63 -5.08
CA TYR A 356 -28.41 6.54 -4.56
C TYR A 356 -28.18 7.96 -5.09
N VAL A 357 -29.12 8.45 -5.90
CA VAL A 357 -28.97 9.70 -6.64
C VAL A 357 -29.79 10.80 -5.98
N ILE A 358 -29.09 11.82 -5.47
CA ILE A 358 -29.68 13.04 -4.91
C ILE A 358 -29.58 14.13 -5.97
N TYR A 359 -30.73 14.57 -6.49
CA TYR A 359 -30.80 15.68 -7.43
C TYR A 359 -31.03 17.00 -6.68
N VAL A 360 -30.14 17.96 -6.90
CA VAL A 360 -30.15 19.28 -6.25
C VAL A 360 -30.50 20.35 -7.28
N LYS A 361 -31.72 20.87 -7.20
CA LYS A 361 -32.18 21.94 -8.11
C LYS A 361 -31.41 23.24 -7.90
N ALA A 362 -31.45 24.09 -8.92
CA ALA A 362 -30.79 25.40 -8.92
C ALA A 362 -31.07 26.19 -7.62
N GLY A 363 -30.02 26.72 -7.01
CA GLY A 363 -30.08 27.41 -5.73
C GLY A 363 -28.73 27.47 -5.02
N ILE A 364 -28.63 28.38 -4.06
CA ILE A 364 -27.49 28.50 -3.15
C ILE A 364 -27.90 27.88 -1.80
N TYR A 365 -27.27 26.77 -1.45
CA TYR A 365 -27.49 25.99 -0.23
C TYR A 365 -26.37 26.28 0.77
N ASP A 366 -26.63 27.09 1.81
CA ASP A 366 -25.67 27.37 2.90
C ASP A 366 -25.79 26.27 3.96
N GLU A 367 -25.10 25.16 3.74
CA GLU A 367 -25.10 24.01 4.64
C GLU A 367 -23.77 23.25 4.61
N THR A 368 -23.37 22.71 5.76
CA THR A 368 -22.25 21.76 5.83
C THR A 368 -22.79 20.36 5.64
N VAL A 369 -22.54 19.78 4.46
CA VAL A 369 -22.96 18.42 4.12
C VAL A 369 -21.88 17.45 4.57
N ILE A 370 -22.23 16.52 5.46
CA ILE A 370 -21.34 15.47 5.92
C ILE A 370 -21.93 14.13 5.49
N ILE A 371 -21.26 13.48 4.53
CA ILE A 371 -21.58 12.11 4.14
C ILE A 371 -20.72 11.19 5.02
N THR A 372 -21.36 10.32 5.80
CA THR A 372 -20.65 9.36 6.66
C THR A 372 -20.34 8.08 5.89
N LYS A 373 -19.35 7.27 6.30
CA LYS A 373 -19.02 5.99 5.62
C LYS A 373 -20.22 5.05 5.46
N ASN A 374 -21.13 5.03 6.42
CA ASN A 374 -22.37 4.23 6.38
C ASN A 374 -23.30 4.60 5.20
N MET A 375 -23.07 5.76 4.57
CA MET A 375 -23.85 6.29 3.47
C MET A 375 -23.10 6.01 2.15
N GLU A 376 -23.14 4.75 1.72
CA GLU A 376 -22.42 4.28 0.54
C GLU A 376 -23.15 4.62 -0.77
N ASN A 377 -22.37 4.76 -1.85
CA ASN A 377 -22.83 4.88 -3.24
C ASN A 377 -23.72 6.10 -3.53
N ILE A 378 -23.48 7.22 -2.83
CA ILE A 378 -24.23 8.46 -3.03
C ILE A 378 -23.66 9.27 -4.19
N THR A 379 -24.55 9.68 -5.09
CA THR A 379 -24.25 10.61 -6.17
C THR A 379 -25.08 11.89 -6.01
N LEU A 380 -24.40 13.02 -5.83
CA LEU A 380 -24.98 14.35 -5.86
C LEU A 380 -24.90 14.92 -7.29
N PHE A 381 -26.05 15.23 -7.88
CA PHE A 381 -26.16 15.79 -9.22
C PHE A 381 -27.01 17.06 -9.18
N GLY A 382 -26.66 18.11 -9.91
CA GLY A 382 -27.41 19.38 -9.92
C GLY A 382 -27.74 19.90 -11.32
N ASP A 383 -28.49 21.00 -11.37
CA ASP A 383 -28.92 21.67 -12.62
C ASP A 383 -27.78 22.27 -13.45
N GLY A 384 -26.59 22.29 -12.87
CA GLY A 384 -25.36 22.76 -13.48
C GLY A 384 -24.44 23.31 -12.40
N SER A 385 -23.15 23.28 -12.69
CA SER A 385 -22.12 23.81 -11.80
C SER A 385 -22.36 25.28 -11.43
N GLN A 386 -22.92 26.10 -12.31
CA GLN A 386 -23.18 27.52 -12.00
C GLN A 386 -24.58 27.78 -11.43
N LYS A 387 -25.43 26.75 -11.29
CA LYS A 387 -26.83 26.89 -10.86
C LYS A 387 -27.07 26.32 -9.48
N SER A 388 -26.55 25.12 -9.20
CA SER A 388 -26.69 24.46 -7.91
C SER A 388 -25.38 24.59 -7.13
N ILE A 389 -25.36 25.50 -6.16
CA ILE A 389 -24.16 25.87 -5.39
C ILE A 389 -24.36 25.49 -3.93
N ILE A 390 -23.47 24.67 -3.39
CA ILE A 390 -23.39 24.37 -1.96
C ILE A 390 -22.28 25.23 -1.37
N THR A 391 -22.59 25.99 -0.33
CA THR A 391 -21.66 26.83 0.39
C THR A 391 -21.60 26.42 1.85
N GLY A 392 -20.42 26.58 2.46
CA GLY A 392 -20.19 26.36 3.87
C GLY A 392 -19.21 27.40 4.40
N LYS A 393 -19.56 28.05 5.51
CA LYS A 393 -18.76 29.12 6.12
C LYS A 393 -17.86 28.67 7.28
N LYS A 394 -17.85 27.37 7.60
CA LYS A 394 -17.03 26.84 8.70
C LYS A 394 -15.56 26.97 8.37
N ASN A 395 -14.81 27.63 9.26
CA ASN A 395 -13.38 27.82 9.09
C ASN A 395 -12.67 27.81 10.46
N PHE A 396 -11.34 27.61 10.41
CA PHE A 396 -10.52 27.50 11.60
C PHE A 396 -10.41 28.79 12.39
N VAL A 397 -10.43 29.95 11.71
CA VAL A 397 -10.33 31.27 12.34
C VAL A 397 -11.53 31.55 13.25
N ASP A 398 -12.71 31.07 12.86
CA ASP A 398 -13.96 31.17 13.64
C ASP A 398 -14.06 30.13 14.77
N GLY A 399 -12.98 29.40 15.07
CA GLY A 399 -12.91 28.43 16.17
C GLY A 399 -13.41 27.03 15.82
N VAL A 400 -13.73 26.74 14.55
CA VAL A 400 -14.05 25.38 14.10
C VAL A 400 -12.75 24.59 13.91
N ARG A 401 -12.67 23.34 14.40
CA ARG A 401 -11.46 22.53 14.22
C ARG A 401 -11.26 22.16 12.75
N THR A 402 -10.01 22.12 12.27
CA THR A 402 -9.67 21.87 10.85
C THR A 402 -10.32 20.60 10.28
N PHE A 403 -10.39 19.53 11.07
CA PHE A 403 -11.07 18.29 10.65
C PHE A 403 -12.58 18.50 10.38
N GLN A 404 -13.21 19.48 11.02
CA GLN A 404 -14.64 19.81 10.90
C GLN A 404 -14.93 20.94 9.91
N THR A 405 -13.90 21.53 9.28
CA THR A 405 -14.08 22.56 8.24
C THR A 405 -14.27 21.97 6.85
N ALA A 406 -14.20 20.64 6.69
CA ALA A 406 -14.40 19.98 5.40
C ALA A 406 -15.78 20.35 4.83
N SER A 407 -15.75 20.97 3.65
CA SER A 407 -16.91 21.50 2.95
C SER A 407 -17.20 20.74 1.65
N CYS A 408 -16.68 19.51 1.49
CA CYS A 408 -16.84 18.71 0.27
C CYS A 408 -17.24 17.27 0.62
N GLU A 409 -17.41 16.42 -0.40
CA GLU A 409 -17.58 14.96 -0.29
C GLU A 409 -16.35 14.33 0.38
N TYR A 410 -16.22 14.46 1.70
CA TYR A 410 -15.22 13.78 2.50
C TYR A 410 -15.89 12.54 3.09
N ASN A 411 -15.24 11.38 2.99
CA ASN A 411 -15.74 10.10 3.52
C ASN A 411 -16.90 9.45 2.73
N ASN A 412 -16.99 9.69 1.42
CA ASN A 412 -17.93 9.00 0.52
C ASN A 412 -17.20 7.87 -0.22
N THR A 413 -17.85 6.70 -0.32
CA THR A 413 -17.40 5.56 -1.11
C THR A 413 -18.43 5.28 -2.19
N GLY A 414 -17.99 5.10 -3.43
CA GLY A 414 -18.86 4.65 -4.50
C GLY A 414 -18.43 5.09 -5.90
N PRO A 415 -19.29 4.83 -6.89
CA PRO A 415 -19.07 5.21 -8.27
C PRO A 415 -18.70 6.68 -8.48
N GLY A 416 -17.73 6.94 -9.36
CA GLY A 416 -17.37 8.29 -9.75
C GLY A 416 -18.54 9.05 -10.40
N ALA A 417 -18.69 10.34 -10.08
CA ALA A 417 -19.71 11.21 -10.67
C ALA A 417 -19.11 12.25 -11.64
N LYS A 418 -19.86 12.56 -12.71
CA LYS A 418 -19.48 13.51 -13.77
C LYS A 418 -19.28 14.92 -13.24
N LEU A 419 -18.10 15.51 -13.48
CA LEU A 419 -17.73 16.84 -12.96
C LEU A 419 -18.62 18.00 -13.46
N THR A 420 -19.11 17.94 -14.70
CA THR A 420 -19.85 19.06 -15.33
C THR A 420 -21.24 19.29 -14.72
N ALA A 421 -21.80 18.25 -14.09
CA ALA A 421 -23.12 18.32 -13.47
C ALA A 421 -23.07 18.09 -11.95
N ARG A 422 -21.86 18.01 -11.39
CA ARG A 422 -21.68 18.13 -9.94
C ARG A 422 -22.08 19.53 -9.50
N VAL A 423 -22.80 19.56 -8.39
CA VAL A 423 -22.99 20.76 -7.57
C VAL A 423 -21.66 21.48 -7.38
N ASN A 424 -21.70 22.81 -7.35
CA ASN A 424 -20.51 23.61 -7.13
C ASN A 424 -20.34 23.89 -5.64
N TRP A 425 -19.18 23.55 -5.12
CA TRP A 425 -18.82 23.86 -3.74
C TRP A 425 -18.12 25.22 -3.74
N ALA A 426 -18.64 26.18 -2.96
CA ALA A 426 -17.97 27.47 -2.80
C ALA A 426 -16.55 27.26 -2.25
N GLY A 427 -15.54 27.85 -2.92
CA GLY A 427 -14.12 27.66 -2.59
C GLY A 427 -13.42 26.52 -3.36
N TYR A 428 -14.15 25.63 -4.04
CA TYR A 428 -13.56 24.61 -4.92
C TYR A 428 -13.20 25.22 -6.28
N LYS A 429 -11.91 25.25 -6.62
CA LYS A 429 -11.43 25.69 -7.94
C LYS A 429 -11.60 24.56 -8.96
N LYS A 430 -12.69 24.60 -9.73
CA LYS A 430 -12.95 23.65 -10.84
C LYS A 430 -11.94 23.77 -11.98
N ASP A 431 -11.46 24.98 -12.27
CA ASP A 431 -10.47 25.26 -13.32
C ASP A 431 -9.03 25.13 -12.77
N PHE A 432 -8.76 24.06 -12.03
CA PHE A 432 -7.42 23.76 -11.54
C PHE A 432 -6.59 23.21 -12.71
N LYS A 433 -5.81 24.09 -13.34
CA LYS A 433 -5.03 23.74 -14.52
C LYS A 433 -3.84 22.87 -14.13
N ARG A 434 -3.31 22.09 -15.07
CA ARG A 434 -2.08 21.32 -14.88
C ARG A 434 -0.94 22.19 -14.32
N ALA A 435 -0.78 23.41 -14.83
CA ALA A 435 0.21 24.38 -14.34
C ALA A 435 -0.03 24.84 -12.89
N ASP A 436 -1.28 24.86 -12.43
CA ASP A 436 -1.59 25.13 -11.03
C ASP A 436 -1.30 23.90 -10.17
N ALA A 437 -1.63 22.71 -10.67
CA ALA A 437 -1.36 21.44 -10.02
C ALA A 437 0.14 21.14 -9.90
N GLU A 438 0.94 21.51 -10.90
CA GLU A 438 2.41 21.40 -10.90
C GLU A 438 3.05 22.14 -9.73
N LYS A 439 2.50 23.28 -9.31
CA LYS A 439 2.98 24.04 -8.13
C LYS A 439 2.82 23.29 -6.82
N PHE A 440 1.97 22.25 -6.79
CA PHE A 440 1.75 21.42 -5.61
C PHE A 440 2.41 20.05 -5.71
N THR A 441 3.17 19.81 -6.78
CA THR A 441 3.89 18.54 -6.94
C THR A 441 5.07 18.45 -5.98
N VAL A 442 5.48 17.21 -5.71
CA VAL A 442 6.58 16.90 -4.80
C VAL A 442 7.86 17.65 -5.15
N GLY A 443 8.16 17.85 -6.43
CA GLY A 443 9.35 18.56 -6.89
C GLY A 443 9.37 20.06 -6.57
N THR A 444 8.23 20.67 -6.26
CA THR A 444 8.16 22.07 -5.81
C THR A 444 8.51 22.20 -4.33
N PHE A 445 8.23 21.17 -3.53
CA PHE A 445 8.43 21.20 -2.07
C PHE A 445 9.66 20.42 -1.59
N LEU A 446 10.08 19.41 -2.36
CA LEU A 446 11.26 18.60 -2.07
C LEU A 446 12.27 18.82 -3.17
N GLU A 447 13.47 19.30 -2.79
CA GLU A 447 14.65 19.25 -3.66
C GLU A 447 14.99 17.78 -3.94
N PRO A 448 14.74 17.25 -5.16
CA PRO A 448 14.66 15.80 -5.36
C PRO A 448 16.02 15.13 -5.55
N ASP A 449 17.10 15.89 -5.58
CA ASP A 449 18.44 15.39 -5.93
C ASP A 449 18.95 14.34 -4.95
N TRP A 450 18.57 14.44 -3.67
CA TRP A 450 18.91 13.42 -2.67
C TRP A 450 18.17 12.10 -2.90
N ILE A 451 17.00 12.11 -3.55
CA ILE A 451 16.20 10.92 -3.87
C ILE A 451 16.80 10.22 -5.08
N LYS A 452 17.16 10.99 -6.11
CA LYS A 452 17.90 10.48 -7.28
C LYS A 452 19.24 9.87 -6.87
N ALA A 453 19.97 10.54 -5.96
CA ALA A 453 21.24 10.03 -5.41
C ALA A 453 21.08 8.74 -4.59
N ALA A 454 19.88 8.44 -4.10
CA ALA A 454 19.58 7.18 -3.42
C ALA A 454 19.25 6.02 -4.38
N ASN A 455 19.30 6.27 -5.71
CA ASN A 455 18.93 5.33 -6.76
C ASN A 455 17.49 4.80 -6.61
N VAL A 456 16.60 5.63 -6.06
CA VAL A 456 15.18 5.34 -5.93
C VAL A 456 14.46 5.96 -7.13
N PRO A 457 13.72 5.18 -7.94
CA PRO A 457 12.87 5.73 -9.00
C PRO A 457 11.85 6.70 -8.39
N VAL A 458 11.86 7.95 -8.82
CA VAL A 458 10.97 8.98 -8.29
C VAL A 458 10.41 9.85 -9.41
N HIS A 459 9.09 10.02 -9.40
CA HIS A 459 8.39 11.01 -10.21
C HIS A 459 8.06 12.20 -9.32
N VAL A 460 8.56 13.37 -9.69
CA VAL A 460 8.49 14.58 -8.86
C VAL A 460 7.46 15.59 -9.38
N GLY A 461 6.93 15.37 -10.58
CA GLY A 461 5.91 16.20 -11.22
C GLY A 461 4.65 15.41 -11.57
N LEU A 462 3.75 16.02 -12.32
CA LEU A 462 2.61 15.36 -12.94
C LEU A 462 3.05 14.70 -14.25
N ASN A 463 2.59 13.47 -14.51
CA ASN A 463 2.86 12.75 -15.77
C ASN A 463 2.22 13.43 -16.97
#